data_AF-A0A5P1DK28-F1
#
_entry.id   AF-A0A5P1DK28-F1
#
_cell.length_a   1.000
_cell.length_b   1.000
_cell.length_c   1.000
_cell.angle_alpha   90.00
_cell.angle_beta   90.00
_cell.angle_gamma   90.00
#
_symmetry.space_group_name_H-M   'P 1'
#
loop_
_entity.id
_entity.type
_entity.pdbx_description
1 polymer ?
#
loop_
_entity_poly.entity_id
_entity_poly.type
_entity_poly.pdbx_seq_one_letter_code
_entity_poly.pdbx_strand_id
1 'polypeptide(L)'
;VSHAADMPSLLGMDRVLRVGDSQRSVSLSDADFSTVARCPVGGVLKIESKFESLYDVPIGDIPVEVIGLDDGSSTLVMLDEHGKGSHYCSAGGRYQVRVQGGVSAQQVDALFASYAGLTADLEQWLRSQWQGFKPHWERSTASAIGSGVLAGSWAAIHDVWDSIKLVQAILDDPLKYVEQLGSEAAKLAQIATDAPKVMEQAMLLASDEAALYLLLRTGMIWLDALPPSEVAQAVAGFMVSLLIDLVIGAVLTIALPAAGVAYLSVRLAKYGAHILQAAVGFVKGVLAILTKFMQAVDRYKAVAVRGVVGGLKQGTMQMRWRARQNAVLK
;
A
#
# COMPACT_ATOMS: atom_id res chain seq x y z
N VAL A 1 1.06 30.61 3.50
CA VAL A 1 2.10 29.84 2.79
C VAL A 1 1.38 28.98 1.78
N SER A 2 1.76 29.02 0.50
CA SER A 2 0.99 28.39 -0.57
C SER A 2 1.20 26.88 -0.58
N HIS A 3 0.24 26.11 -0.07
CA HIS A 3 0.22 24.64 -0.12
C HIS A 3 0.03 24.08 -1.55
N ALA A 4 -0.08 24.95 -2.57
CA ALA A 4 -0.29 24.55 -3.96
C ALA A 4 0.95 23.88 -4.60
N ALA A 5 2.14 24.09 -4.03
CA ALA A 5 3.39 23.46 -4.48
C ALA A 5 3.81 22.23 -3.65
N ASP A 6 3.15 22.00 -2.50
CA ASP A 6 3.30 20.77 -1.73
C ASP A 6 2.45 19.68 -2.38
N MET A 7 2.83 19.25 -3.59
CA MET A 7 2.37 17.95 -4.09
C MET A 7 3.03 16.91 -3.20
N PRO A 8 2.28 16.14 -2.39
CA PRO A 8 2.90 15.12 -1.58
C PRO A 8 3.47 14.09 -2.54
N SER A 9 4.80 14.03 -2.63
CA SER A 9 5.51 12.86 -3.17
C SER A 9 5.27 11.62 -2.30
N LEU A 10 4.59 11.78 -1.16
CA LEU A 10 4.23 10.78 -0.16
C LEU A 10 3.21 9.75 -0.62
N LEU A 11 2.44 10.02 -1.68
CA LEU A 11 1.43 9.09 -2.20
C LEU A 11 1.34 9.18 -3.73
N GLY A 12 1.54 8.05 -4.39
CA GLY A 12 1.29 7.94 -5.81
C GLY A 12 1.17 6.50 -6.25
N MET A 13 0.13 6.21 -6.99
CA MET A 13 0.12 5.07 -7.89
C MET A 13 0.55 5.55 -9.28
N ASP A 14 1.50 4.87 -9.89
CA ASP A 14 1.84 5.10 -11.28
C ASP A 14 0.80 4.46 -12.20
N ARG A 15 0.68 5.07 -13.37
CA ARG A 15 -0.20 4.59 -14.44
C ARG A 15 0.48 3.46 -15.18
N VAL A 16 -0.30 2.49 -15.66
CA VAL A 16 0.25 1.47 -16.57
C VAL A 16 -0.40 1.51 -17.94
N LEU A 17 0.43 1.71 -18.97
CA LEU A 17 0.04 1.60 -20.36
C LEU A 17 0.56 0.28 -20.93
N ARG A 18 -0.35 -0.50 -21.51
CA ARG A 18 0.00 -1.65 -22.35
C ARG A 18 -0.07 -1.26 -23.82
N VAL A 19 1.05 -1.43 -24.54
CA VAL A 19 1.12 -1.29 -25.99
C VAL A 19 1.66 -2.62 -26.55
N GLY A 20 0.76 -3.47 -27.04
CA GLY A 20 1.10 -4.85 -27.39
C GLY A 20 1.57 -5.65 -26.17
N ASP A 21 2.70 -6.35 -26.29
CA ASP A 21 3.35 -7.10 -25.20
C ASP A 21 4.27 -6.23 -24.32
N SER A 22 4.46 -4.95 -24.68
CA SER A 22 5.30 -4.02 -23.93
C SER A 22 4.49 -3.19 -22.93
N GLN A 23 5.03 -3.02 -21.74
CA GLN A 23 4.41 -2.33 -20.61
C GLN A 23 5.28 -1.15 -20.18
N ARG A 24 4.67 0.02 -19.95
CA ARG A 24 5.37 1.21 -19.43
C ARG A 24 4.59 1.82 -18.26
N SER A 25 5.30 2.01 -17.14
CA SER A 25 4.82 2.82 -16.02
C SER A 25 4.99 4.30 -16.36
N VAL A 26 3.96 5.12 -16.13
CA VAL A 26 3.99 6.57 -16.41
C VAL A 26 3.64 7.34 -15.15
N SER A 27 4.49 8.32 -14.82
CA SER A 27 4.35 9.13 -13.61
C SER A 27 3.19 10.11 -13.70
N LEU A 28 2.70 10.56 -12.54
CA LEU A 28 1.60 11.53 -12.43
C LEU A 28 1.92 12.92 -13.01
N SER A 29 3.21 13.28 -13.10
CA SER A 29 3.69 14.58 -13.55
C SER A 29 3.91 14.68 -15.06
N ASP A 30 3.85 13.56 -15.79
CA ASP A 30 4.01 13.56 -17.25
C ASP A 30 2.74 14.09 -17.92
N ALA A 31 2.66 15.42 -18.07
CA ALA A 31 1.55 16.15 -18.67
C ALA A 31 1.32 15.84 -20.16
N ASP A 32 2.30 15.23 -20.83
CA ASP A 32 2.31 15.05 -22.29
C ASP A 32 1.51 13.84 -22.80
N PHE A 33 0.91 13.02 -21.92
CA PHE A 33 0.18 11.81 -22.31
C PHE A 33 -1.32 11.84 -21.96
N SER A 34 -2.08 12.64 -22.73
CA SER A 34 -3.55 12.61 -22.73
C SER A 34 -4.05 11.41 -23.54
N THR A 35 -4.64 10.41 -22.88
CA THR A 35 -5.28 9.30 -23.59
C THR A 35 -6.73 9.67 -23.94
N VAL A 36 -7.02 9.79 -25.23
CA VAL A 36 -8.34 10.17 -25.75
C VAL A 36 -9.15 8.93 -26.12
N ALA A 37 -10.34 8.80 -25.57
CA ALA A 37 -11.32 7.78 -25.89
C ALA A 37 -12.29 8.27 -26.97
N ARG A 38 -12.69 7.40 -27.91
CA ARG A 38 -13.82 7.63 -28.80
C ARG A 38 -15.05 6.91 -28.27
N CYS A 39 -16.16 7.63 -28.15
CA CYS A 39 -17.44 7.05 -27.76
C CYS A 39 -17.90 6.01 -28.80
N PRO A 40 -18.30 4.80 -28.38
CA PRO A 40 -18.79 3.79 -29.31
C PRO A 40 -20.12 4.22 -29.94
N VAL A 41 -20.49 3.55 -31.04
CA VAL A 41 -21.74 3.83 -31.77
C VAL A 41 -22.99 3.70 -30.88
N GLY A 42 -22.92 2.87 -29.84
CA GLY A 42 -23.98 2.71 -28.84
C GLY A 42 -24.16 3.88 -27.86
N GLY A 43 -23.37 4.95 -27.96
CA GLY A 43 -23.56 6.19 -27.18
C GLY A 43 -23.28 6.08 -25.68
N VAL A 44 -22.55 5.04 -25.24
CA VAL A 44 -22.19 4.82 -23.83
C VAL A 44 -20.71 4.53 -23.72
N LEU A 45 -19.98 5.38 -23.01
CA LEU A 45 -18.60 5.17 -22.63
C LEU A 45 -18.59 4.42 -21.30
N LYS A 46 -18.05 3.20 -21.29
CA LYS A 46 -17.82 2.43 -20.06
C LYS A 46 -16.46 2.79 -19.49
N ILE A 47 -16.35 2.88 -18.17
CA ILE A 47 -15.16 3.24 -17.44
C ILE A 47 -14.88 2.14 -16.42
N GLU A 48 -13.64 1.67 -16.36
CA GLU A 48 -13.19 0.67 -15.39
C GLU A 48 -11.89 1.12 -14.74
N SER A 49 -11.75 0.90 -13.43
CA SER A 49 -10.56 1.21 -12.62
C SER A 49 -10.12 -0.02 -11.84
N LYS A 50 -8.85 -0.39 -12.01
CA LYS A 50 -8.28 -1.58 -11.35
C LYS A 50 -6.78 -1.48 -11.14
N PHE A 51 -6.28 -2.14 -10.11
CA PHE A 51 -4.87 -2.44 -9.98
C PHE A 51 -4.39 -3.26 -11.16
N GLU A 52 -3.16 -3.02 -11.59
CA GLU A 52 -2.46 -3.97 -12.40
C GLU A 52 -1.98 -5.11 -11.50
N SER A 53 -2.81 -6.14 -11.41
CA SER A 53 -2.45 -7.42 -10.84
C SER A 53 -2.92 -8.59 -11.71
N LEU A 54 -2.39 -9.80 -11.45
CA LEU A 54 -2.85 -11.01 -12.12
C LEU A 54 -4.38 -11.23 -11.99
N TYR A 55 -4.95 -10.75 -10.88
CA TYR A 55 -6.35 -10.95 -10.52
C TYR A 55 -7.25 -9.74 -10.83
N ASP A 56 -6.75 -8.71 -11.53
CA ASP A 56 -7.54 -7.53 -11.97
C ASP A 56 -8.32 -6.86 -10.79
N VAL A 57 -7.66 -6.64 -9.65
CA VAL A 57 -8.30 -6.14 -8.41
C VAL A 57 -8.90 -4.74 -8.64
N PRO A 58 -10.22 -4.53 -8.43
CA PRO A 58 -10.88 -3.27 -8.73
C PRO A 58 -10.47 -2.15 -7.76
N ILE A 59 -10.48 -0.91 -8.25
CA ILE A 59 -10.35 0.31 -7.43
C ILE A 59 -11.65 1.11 -7.57
N GLY A 60 -12.55 0.89 -6.61
CA GLY A 60 -13.91 1.46 -6.59
C GLY A 60 -14.01 2.79 -5.85
N ASP A 61 -15.21 3.35 -5.76
CA ASP A 61 -15.53 4.53 -4.93
C ASP A 61 -14.64 5.75 -5.20
N ILE A 62 -14.19 5.91 -6.45
CA ILE A 62 -13.40 7.06 -6.90
C ILE A 62 -14.21 7.93 -7.87
N PRO A 63 -14.19 9.27 -7.71
CA PRO A 63 -14.82 10.17 -8.66
C PRO A 63 -13.94 10.35 -9.90
N VAL A 64 -14.51 10.13 -11.08
CA VAL A 64 -13.86 10.40 -12.36
C VAL A 64 -14.60 11.50 -13.10
N GLU A 65 -13.86 12.39 -13.74
CA GLU A 65 -14.40 13.41 -14.61
C GLU A 65 -14.24 12.99 -16.07
N VAL A 66 -15.36 12.99 -16.78
CA VAL A 66 -15.43 12.75 -18.21
C VAL A 66 -15.53 14.11 -18.91
N ILE A 67 -14.54 14.41 -19.76
CA ILE A 67 -14.42 15.67 -20.47
C ILE A 67 -14.65 15.41 -21.96
N GLY A 68 -15.67 16.04 -22.54
CA GLY A 68 -15.84 16.07 -23.99
C GLY A 68 -14.83 17.04 -24.62
N LEU A 69 -13.96 16.53 -25.49
CA LEU A 69 -12.93 17.34 -26.14
C LEU A 69 -13.48 18.17 -27.31
N ASP A 70 -14.63 17.76 -27.84
CA ASP A 70 -15.27 18.43 -28.97
C ASP A 70 -16.20 19.56 -28.53
N ASP A 71 -16.82 19.44 -27.35
CA ASP A 71 -17.82 20.38 -26.82
C ASP A 71 -17.40 21.06 -25.50
N GLY A 72 -16.28 20.65 -24.90
CA GLY A 72 -15.81 21.16 -23.61
C GLY A 72 -16.67 20.73 -22.42
N SER A 73 -17.61 19.80 -22.60
CA SER A 73 -18.46 19.30 -21.52
C SER A 73 -17.62 18.61 -20.44
N SER A 74 -18.04 18.72 -19.18
CA SER A 74 -17.42 18.03 -18.05
C SER A 74 -18.50 17.44 -17.16
N THR A 75 -18.38 16.15 -16.85
CA THR A 75 -19.31 15.43 -15.98
C THR A 75 -18.54 14.57 -14.98
N LEU A 76 -18.91 14.67 -13.70
CA LEU A 76 -18.38 13.79 -12.66
C LEU A 76 -19.20 12.48 -12.61
N VAL A 77 -18.51 11.35 -12.65
CA VAL A 77 -19.07 10.00 -12.54
C VAL A 77 -18.41 9.35 -11.32
N MET A 78 -19.21 8.84 -10.39
CA MET A 78 -18.68 8.03 -9.29
C MET A 78 -18.56 6.58 -9.78
N LEU A 79 -17.39 5.98 -9.63
CA LEU A 79 -17.24 4.55 -9.87
C LEU A 79 -17.84 3.76 -8.71
N ASP A 80 -18.46 2.63 -9.01
CA ASP A 80 -18.98 1.70 -8.01
C ASP A 80 -17.86 0.96 -7.26
N GLU A 81 -18.22 0.11 -6.30
CA GLU A 81 -17.28 -0.71 -5.51
C GLU A 81 -16.42 -1.67 -6.36
N HIS A 82 -16.86 -1.95 -7.59
CA HIS A 82 -16.14 -2.79 -8.56
C HIS A 82 -15.26 -1.95 -9.51
N GLY A 83 -15.10 -0.66 -9.24
CA GLY A 83 -14.33 0.26 -10.08
C GLY A 83 -14.99 0.53 -11.42
N LYS A 84 -16.30 0.34 -11.57
CA LYS A 84 -17.03 0.51 -12.84
C LYS A 84 -17.91 1.75 -12.83
N GLY A 85 -18.00 2.38 -13.99
CA GLY A 85 -18.87 3.53 -14.22
C GLY A 85 -19.25 3.64 -15.69
N SER A 86 -20.23 4.47 -16.00
CA SER A 86 -20.66 4.74 -17.37
C SER A 86 -21.06 6.19 -17.57
N HIS A 87 -20.89 6.66 -18.80
CA HIS A 87 -21.27 8.00 -19.21
C HIS A 87 -21.93 7.95 -20.59
N TYR A 88 -23.09 8.59 -20.73
CA TYR A 88 -23.73 8.76 -22.03
C TYR A 88 -22.97 9.79 -22.85
N CYS A 89 -22.62 9.42 -24.08
CA CYS A 89 -21.77 10.22 -24.94
C CYS A 89 -22.26 10.23 -26.39
N SER A 90 -21.89 11.27 -27.13
CA SER A 90 -22.16 11.37 -28.56
C SER A 90 -21.33 10.35 -29.31
N ALA A 91 -21.99 9.48 -30.09
CA ALA A 91 -21.32 8.44 -30.87
C ALA A 91 -20.21 9.04 -31.75
N GLY A 92 -18.99 8.49 -31.66
CA GLY A 92 -17.81 8.98 -32.37
C GLY A 92 -17.13 10.21 -31.75
N GLY A 93 -17.76 10.87 -30.76
CA GLY A 93 -17.18 11.99 -30.03
C GLY A 93 -15.93 11.60 -29.23
N ARG A 94 -15.03 12.56 -29.05
CA ARG A 94 -13.76 12.39 -28.34
C ARG A 94 -13.93 12.80 -26.88
N TYR A 95 -13.57 11.90 -25.98
CA TYR A 95 -13.69 12.09 -24.54
C TYR A 95 -12.36 11.80 -23.86
N GLN A 96 -12.08 12.54 -22.80
CA GLN A 96 -10.96 12.33 -21.89
C GLN A 96 -11.53 12.04 -20.51
N VAL A 97 -11.20 10.89 -19.93
CA VAL A 97 -11.52 10.60 -18.52
C VAL A 97 -10.29 10.89 -17.68
N ARG A 98 -10.49 11.66 -16.61
CA ARG A 98 -9.46 11.92 -15.60
C ARG A 98 -10.03 11.65 -14.23
N VAL A 99 -9.23 11.09 -13.33
CA VAL A 99 -9.58 11.17 -11.91
C VAL A 99 -9.31 12.62 -11.52
N GLN A 100 -10.34 13.38 -11.13
CA GLN A 100 -10.19 14.81 -10.85
C GLN A 100 -9.04 15.04 -9.87
N GLY A 101 -8.02 15.79 -10.33
CA GLY A 101 -6.94 16.33 -9.52
C GLY A 101 -7.36 17.53 -8.66
N GLY A 102 -8.66 17.80 -8.52
CA GLY A 102 -9.21 18.83 -7.64
C GLY A 102 -9.42 18.28 -6.24
N VAL A 103 -8.36 17.80 -5.59
CA VAL A 103 -8.47 17.39 -4.20
C VAL A 103 -8.76 18.64 -3.38
N SER A 104 -9.88 18.63 -2.67
CA SER A 104 -10.21 19.75 -1.80
C SER A 104 -9.18 19.86 -0.69
N ALA A 105 -8.94 21.08 -0.19
CA ALA A 105 -8.08 21.26 0.99
C ALA A 105 -8.53 20.33 2.14
N GLN A 106 -9.85 20.15 2.30
CA GLN A 106 -10.44 19.23 3.27
C GLN A 106 -10.03 17.76 3.06
N GLN A 107 -9.90 17.27 1.83
CA GLN A 107 -9.44 15.92 1.55
C GLN A 107 -7.94 15.76 1.84
N VAL A 108 -7.13 16.79 1.61
CA VAL A 108 -5.71 16.81 2.01
C VAL A 108 -5.58 16.83 3.54
N ASP A 109 -6.37 17.65 4.22
CA ASP A 109 -6.40 17.72 5.69
C ASP A 109 -6.87 16.39 6.29
N ALA A 110 -7.88 15.75 5.71
CA ALA A 110 -8.35 14.44 6.13
C ALA A 110 -7.29 13.34 5.96
N LEU A 111 -6.46 13.42 4.91
CA LEU A 111 -5.32 12.53 4.73
C LEU A 111 -4.28 12.74 5.84
N PHE A 112 -3.83 13.97 6.06
CA PHE A 112 -2.85 14.25 7.13
C PHE A 112 -3.40 13.90 8.51
N ALA A 113 -4.68 14.13 8.78
CA ALA A 113 -5.34 13.70 10.00
C ALA A 113 -5.35 12.17 10.16
N SER A 114 -5.47 11.42 9.06
CA SER A 114 -5.40 9.95 9.08
C SER A 114 -4.00 9.47 9.48
N TYR A 115 -2.93 10.10 8.98
CA TYR A 115 -1.56 9.79 9.40
C TYR A 115 -1.24 10.25 10.83
N ALA A 116 -1.77 11.41 11.25
CA ALA A 116 -1.65 11.85 12.63
C ALA A 116 -2.33 10.87 13.59
N GLY A 117 -3.52 10.37 13.21
CA GLY A 117 -4.23 9.32 13.93
C GLY A 117 -3.46 8.00 13.98
N LEU A 118 -2.94 7.53 12.84
CA LEU A 118 -2.08 6.35 12.77
C LEU A 118 -0.86 6.49 13.69
N THR A 119 -0.19 7.64 13.62
CA THR A 119 0.99 7.94 14.45
C THR A 119 0.65 7.88 15.93
N ALA A 120 -0.46 8.52 16.34
CA ALA A 120 -0.90 8.52 17.73
C ALA A 120 -1.25 7.11 18.24
N ASP A 121 -1.97 6.33 17.44
CA ASP A 121 -2.34 4.96 17.78
C ASP A 121 -1.09 4.06 17.90
N LEU A 122 -0.11 4.18 16.97
CA LEU A 122 1.17 3.45 17.03
C LEU A 122 2.01 3.84 18.25
N GLU A 123 2.08 5.13 18.58
CA GLU A 123 2.77 5.63 19.77
C GLU A 123 2.13 5.05 21.04
N GLN A 124 0.81 5.12 21.15
CA GLN A 124 0.09 4.60 22.31
C GLN A 124 0.30 3.08 22.46
N TRP A 125 0.30 2.36 21.34
CA TRP A 125 0.61 0.94 21.34
C TRP A 125 2.04 0.66 21.80
N LEU A 126 3.05 1.37 21.29
CA LEU A 126 4.45 1.23 21.74
C LEU A 126 4.60 1.52 23.23
N ARG A 127 3.92 2.56 23.75
CA ARG A 127 3.92 2.88 25.18
C ARG A 127 3.33 1.74 26.02
N SER A 128 2.27 1.08 25.52
CA SER A 128 1.68 -0.09 26.18
C SER A 128 2.64 -1.28 26.22
N GLN A 129 3.39 -1.53 25.13
CA GLN A 129 4.40 -2.58 25.07
C GLN A 129 5.55 -2.29 26.05
N TRP A 130 5.99 -1.03 26.10
CA TRP A 130 7.06 -0.61 27.02
C TRP A 130 6.73 -0.87 28.50
N GLN A 131 5.47 -0.77 28.93
CA GLN A 131 5.09 -1.12 30.31
C GLN A 131 5.38 -2.59 30.63
N GLY A 132 5.25 -3.48 29.64
CA GLY A 132 5.61 -4.89 29.76
C GLY A 132 7.12 -5.13 29.75
N PHE A 133 7.88 -4.36 28.95
CA PHE A 133 9.32 -4.53 28.82
C PHE A 133 10.12 -3.89 29.98
N LYS A 134 9.67 -2.76 30.50
CA LYS A 134 10.36 -1.96 31.53
C LYS A 134 10.85 -2.80 32.73
N PRO A 135 10.06 -3.70 33.33
CA PRO A 135 10.51 -4.51 34.47
C PRO A 135 11.67 -5.46 34.14
N HIS A 136 11.85 -5.86 32.88
CA HIS A 136 12.95 -6.73 32.45
C HIS A 136 14.24 -5.95 32.24
N TRP A 137 14.14 -4.69 31.81
CA TRP A 137 15.28 -3.77 31.71
C TRP A 137 15.84 -3.40 33.08
N GLU A 138 14.99 -3.11 34.06
CA GLU A 138 15.41 -2.76 35.44
C GLU A 138 16.15 -3.91 36.15
N ARG A 139 15.89 -5.17 35.75
CA ARG A 139 16.53 -6.37 36.30
C ARG A 139 17.79 -6.80 35.55
N SER A 140 18.06 -6.22 34.38
CA SER A 140 19.19 -6.60 33.54
C SER A 140 20.43 -5.77 33.86
N THR A 141 21.55 -6.41 34.16
CA THR A 141 22.87 -5.77 34.31
C THR A 141 23.55 -5.50 32.96
N ALA A 142 22.93 -5.87 31.84
CA ALA A 142 23.43 -5.62 30.50
C ALA A 142 23.12 -4.18 30.06
N SER A 143 23.75 -3.20 30.73
CA SER A 143 23.76 -1.84 30.23
C SER A 143 24.62 -1.78 28.95
N ALA A 144 24.03 -1.29 27.86
CA ALA A 144 24.72 -0.82 26.65
C ALA A 144 24.96 -1.77 25.45
N ILE A 145 23.99 -2.63 25.08
CA ILE A 145 24.03 -3.27 23.74
C ILE A 145 22.91 -2.75 22.79
N GLY A 146 21.83 -2.15 23.30
CA GLY A 146 20.63 -1.89 22.49
C GLY A 146 20.70 -0.73 21.48
N SER A 147 21.39 0.38 21.78
CA SER A 147 21.16 1.64 21.04
C SER A 147 21.99 1.83 19.76
N GLY A 148 22.96 0.96 19.47
CA GLY A 148 23.91 1.15 18.37
C GLY A 148 23.63 0.34 17.09
N VAL A 149 22.85 -0.74 17.19
CA VAL A 149 22.73 -1.75 16.12
C VAL A 149 21.80 -1.30 14.98
N LEU A 150 20.70 -0.61 15.28
CA LEU A 150 19.78 -0.10 14.26
C LEU A 150 20.12 1.33 13.81
N ALA A 151 20.76 2.14 14.67
CA ALA A 151 21.13 3.53 14.36
C ALA A 151 22.26 3.66 13.33
N GLY A 152 23.16 2.67 13.22
CA GLY A 152 24.29 2.67 12.26
C GLY A 152 23.93 2.22 10.84
N SER A 153 22.69 1.83 10.58
CA SER A 153 22.32 0.94 9.48
C SER A 153 21.48 1.61 8.39
N TRP A 154 21.62 2.93 8.16
CA TRP A 154 20.84 3.62 7.12
C TRP A 154 21.02 3.00 5.72
N ALA A 155 22.22 2.49 5.42
CA ALA A 155 22.46 1.72 4.19
C ALA A 155 21.67 0.40 4.12
N ALA A 156 21.50 -0.32 5.24
CA ALA A 156 20.67 -1.54 5.30
C ALA A 156 19.17 -1.24 5.34
N ILE A 157 18.78 -0.03 5.76
CA ILE A 157 17.40 0.48 5.70
C ILE A 157 16.99 0.77 4.25
N HIS A 158 17.92 1.13 3.35
CA HIS A 158 17.60 1.25 1.92
C HIS A 158 17.14 -0.09 1.31
N ASP A 159 17.74 -1.23 1.71
CA ASP A 159 17.31 -2.57 1.26
C ASP A 159 15.89 -2.95 1.75
N VAL A 160 15.37 -2.27 2.77
CA VAL A 160 13.98 -2.45 3.23
C VAL A 160 13.00 -2.01 2.14
N TRP A 161 13.31 -0.97 1.36
CA TRP A 161 12.44 -0.53 0.28
C TRP A 161 12.36 -1.54 -0.87
N ASP A 162 13.46 -2.21 -1.19
CA ASP A 162 13.45 -3.33 -2.14
C ASP A 162 12.66 -4.53 -1.58
N SER A 163 12.66 -4.72 -0.26
CA SER A 163 11.84 -5.74 0.40
C SER A 163 10.36 -5.36 0.51
N ILE A 164 10.01 -4.07 0.51
CA ILE A 164 8.62 -3.62 0.39
C ILE A 164 8.05 -3.96 -1.00
N LYS A 165 8.88 -3.98 -2.05
CA LYS A 165 8.48 -4.51 -3.38
C LYS A 165 8.09 -6.00 -3.31
N LEU A 166 8.67 -6.77 -2.37
CA LEU A 166 8.27 -8.16 -2.16
C LEU A 166 6.82 -8.28 -1.69
N VAL A 167 6.35 -7.36 -0.83
CA VAL A 167 4.93 -7.33 -0.40
C VAL A 167 4.01 -7.17 -1.61
N GLN A 168 4.32 -6.19 -2.47
CA GLN A 168 3.54 -5.96 -3.69
C GLN A 168 3.58 -7.17 -4.61
N ALA A 169 4.74 -7.80 -4.78
CA ALA A 169 4.87 -8.99 -5.61
C ALA A 169 4.10 -10.20 -5.05
N ILE A 170 4.09 -10.38 -3.72
CA ILE A 170 3.29 -11.41 -3.05
C ILE A 170 1.80 -11.16 -3.24
N LEU A 171 1.32 -9.92 -3.10
CA LEU A 171 -0.09 -9.58 -3.29
C LEU A 171 -0.52 -9.67 -4.77
N ASP A 172 0.38 -9.39 -5.70
CA ASP A 172 0.14 -9.49 -7.15
C ASP A 172 -0.02 -10.95 -7.60
N ASP A 173 0.87 -11.85 -7.15
CA ASP A 173 0.83 -13.27 -7.50
C ASP A 173 1.21 -14.15 -6.29
N PRO A 174 0.26 -14.38 -5.35
CA PRO A 174 0.52 -15.15 -4.13
C PRO A 174 1.04 -16.57 -4.40
N LEU A 175 0.64 -17.16 -5.54
CA LEU A 175 0.98 -18.53 -5.90
C LEU A 175 2.45 -18.70 -6.28
N LYS A 176 3.15 -17.62 -6.67
CA LYS A 176 4.62 -17.65 -6.82
C LYS A 176 5.36 -17.76 -5.50
N TYR A 177 4.70 -17.47 -4.38
CA TYR A 177 5.31 -17.39 -3.05
C TYR A 177 4.80 -18.48 -2.09
N VAL A 178 4.36 -19.62 -2.63
CA VAL A 178 3.90 -20.79 -1.85
C VAL A 178 4.96 -21.27 -0.86
N GLU A 179 6.24 -21.19 -1.18
CA GLU A 179 7.31 -21.55 -0.23
C GLU A 179 7.33 -20.65 1.01
N GLN A 180 6.94 -19.39 0.87
CA GLN A 180 6.94 -18.41 1.97
C GLN A 180 5.61 -18.39 2.72
N LEU A 181 4.49 -18.68 2.05
CA LEU A 181 3.13 -18.60 2.60
C LEU A 181 2.52 -19.96 2.95
N GLY A 182 3.08 -21.07 2.46
CA GLY A 182 2.52 -22.40 2.59
C GLY A 182 1.12 -22.51 1.97
N SER A 183 0.20 -23.15 2.69
CA SER A 183 -1.21 -23.30 2.28
C SER A 183 -1.95 -21.98 2.16
N GLU A 184 -1.46 -20.91 2.77
CA GLU A 184 -2.13 -19.61 2.77
C GLU A 184 -1.97 -18.86 1.45
N ALA A 185 -1.01 -19.24 0.58
CA ALA A 185 -0.87 -18.69 -0.76
C ALA A 185 -2.16 -18.87 -1.59
N ALA A 186 -2.74 -20.07 -1.55
CA ALA A 186 -3.96 -20.37 -2.29
C ALA A 186 -5.17 -19.59 -1.74
N LYS A 187 -5.25 -19.42 -0.42
CA LYS A 187 -6.31 -18.61 0.21
C LYS A 187 -6.14 -17.12 -0.08
N LEU A 188 -4.91 -16.63 -0.09
CA LEU A 188 -4.61 -15.24 -0.45
C LEU A 188 -4.98 -14.96 -1.92
N ALA A 189 -4.72 -15.92 -2.82
CA ALA A 189 -5.18 -15.86 -4.21
C ALA A 189 -6.72 -15.91 -4.33
N GLN A 190 -7.40 -16.72 -3.50
CA GLN A 190 -8.87 -16.73 -3.44
C GLN A 190 -9.43 -15.38 -2.99
N ILE A 191 -8.83 -14.73 -1.99
CA ILE A 191 -9.27 -13.41 -1.51
C ILE A 191 -9.22 -12.35 -2.60
N ALA A 192 -8.23 -12.40 -3.50
CA ALA A 192 -8.19 -11.50 -4.65
C ALA A 192 -9.44 -11.60 -5.54
N THR A 193 -10.09 -12.76 -5.55
CA THR A 193 -11.32 -13.02 -6.33
C THR A 193 -12.59 -12.83 -5.50
N ASP A 194 -12.63 -13.39 -4.29
CA ASP A 194 -13.83 -13.49 -3.45
C ASP A 194 -14.07 -12.26 -2.57
N ALA A 195 -13.00 -11.54 -2.22
CA ALA A 195 -13.03 -10.37 -1.35
C ALA A 195 -12.14 -9.24 -1.92
N PRO A 196 -12.45 -8.72 -3.12
CA PRO A 196 -11.60 -7.75 -3.82
C PRO A 196 -11.32 -6.49 -3.00
N LYS A 197 -12.26 -6.04 -2.15
CA LYS A 197 -12.06 -4.89 -1.26
C LYS A 197 -10.96 -5.09 -0.22
N VAL A 198 -10.80 -6.30 0.29
CA VAL A 198 -9.74 -6.64 1.24
C VAL A 198 -8.38 -6.65 0.54
N MET A 199 -8.33 -7.18 -0.69
CA MET A 199 -7.13 -7.14 -1.51
C MET A 199 -6.77 -5.72 -1.94
N GLU A 200 -7.76 -4.91 -2.34
CA GLU A 200 -7.59 -3.48 -2.65
C GLU A 200 -6.95 -2.74 -1.48
N GLN A 201 -7.45 -2.93 -0.27
CA GLN A 201 -6.87 -2.35 0.94
C GLN A 201 -5.42 -2.81 1.14
N ALA A 202 -5.14 -4.11 1.08
CA ALA A 202 -3.77 -4.60 1.24
C ALA A 202 -2.81 -4.01 0.20
N MET A 203 -3.23 -3.90 -1.06
CA MET A 203 -2.44 -3.31 -2.13
C MET A 203 -2.28 -1.79 -1.97
N LEU A 204 -3.30 -1.08 -1.47
CA LEU A 204 -3.23 0.35 -1.14
C LEU A 204 -2.23 0.59 -0.01
N LEU A 205 -2.27 -0.21 1.07
CA LEU A 205 -1.29 -0.12 2.16
C LEU A 205 0.12 -0.45 1.67
N ALA A 206 0.27 -1.49 0.83
CA ALA A 206 1.55 -1.85 0.23
C ALA A 206 2.10 -0.77 -0.74
N SER A 207 1.26 0.17 -1.17
CA SER A 207 1.63 1.31 -2.02
C SER A 207 1.82 2.62 -1.23
N ASP A 208 1.48 2.63 0.06
CA ASP A 208 1.56 3.81 0.92
C ASP A 208 2.92 3.87 1.62
N GLU A 209 3.88 4.55 0.99
CA GLU A 209 5.25 4.71 1.51
C GLU A 209 5.26 5.37 2.90
N ALA A 210 4.34 6.31 3.18
CA ALA A 210 4.25 7.00 4.46
C ALA A 210 3.80 6.05 5.59
N ALA A 211 2.73 5.28 5.34
CA ALA A 211 2.23 4.30 6.29
C ALA A 211 3.26 3.18 6.54
N LEU A 212 3.92 2.70 5.48
CA LEU A 212 4.99 1.70 5.58
C LEU A 212 6.20 2.24 6.34
N TYR A 213 6.58 3.51 6.15
CA TYR A 213 7.62 4.15 6.93
C TYR A 213 7.24 4.23 8.42
N LEU A 214 6.00 4.60 8.75
CA LEU A 214 5.51 4.64 10.13
C LEU A 214 5.53 3.24 10.77
N LEU A 215 5.13 2.20 10.03
CA LEU A 215 5.22 0.81 10.47
C LEU A 215 6.66 0.37 10.69
N LEU A 216 7.54 0.68 9.75
CA LEU A 216 8.97 0.40 9.84
C LEU A 216 9.58 1.06 11.08
N ARG A 217 9.31 2.35 11.27
CA ARG A 217 9.77 3.12 12.43
C ARG A 217 9.24 2.54 13.74
N THR A 218 7.98 2.12 13.75
CA THR A 218 7.37 1.45 14.90
C THR A 218 8.07 0.13 15.20
N GLY A 219 8.35 -0.68 14.18
CA GLY A 219 9.11 -1.92 14.30
C GLY A 219 10.52 -1.70 14.85
N MET A 220 11.23 -0.67 14.39
CA MET A 220 12.56 -0.31 14.92
C MET A 220 12.50 0.02 16.41
N ILE A 221 11.58 0.92 16.81
CA ILE A 221 11.42 1.31 18.21
C ILE A 221 11.02 0.11 19.07
N TRP A 222 10.15 -0.76 18.56
CA TRP A 222 9.75 -1.97 19.25
C TRP A 222 10.92 -2.95 19.44
N LEU A 223 11.72 -3.18 18.39
CA LEU A 223 12.91 -4.03 18.43
C LEU A 223 13.97 -3.48 19.41
N ASP A 224 14.20 -2.17 19.40
CA ASP A 224 15.12 -1.50 20.34
C ASP A 224 14.64 -1.60 21.80
N ALA A 225 13.31 -1.69 22.01
CA ALA A 225 12.71 -1.81 23.32
C ALA A 225 12.68 -3.24 23.86
N LEU A 226 12.97 -4.26 23.03
CA LEU A 226 12.95 -5.66 23.46
C LEU A 226 13.98 -5.91 24.57
N PRO A 227 13.62 -6.69 25.61
CA PRO A 227 14.55 -7.03 26.68
C PRO A 227 15.81 -7.71 26.14
N PRO A 228 17.03 -7.43 26.68
CA PRO A 228 18.27 -8.06 26.24
C PRO A 228 18.24 -9.60 26.26
N SER A 229 17.43 -10.21 27.14
CA SER A 229 17.22 -11.65 27.19
C SER A 229 16.54 -12.23 25.94
N GLU A 230 15.71 -11.45 25.25
CA GLU A 230 15.00 -11.88 24.04
C GLU A 230 15.86 -11.75 22.78
N VAL A 231 16.84 -10.85 22.79
CA VAL A 231 17.72 -10.54 21.66
C VAL A 231 19.18 -10.93 21.91
N ALA A 232 19.47 -11.69 22.97
CA ALA A 232 20.84 -12.01 23.43
C ALA A 232 21.72 -12.69 22.37
N GLN A 233 21.10 -13.37 21.39
CA GLN A 233 21.79 -14.09 20.29
C GLN A 233 21.58 -13.42 18.92
N ALA A 234 20.92 -12.26 18.88
CA ALA A 234 20.62 -11.57 17.63
C ALA A 234 21.87 -10.90 17.07
N VAL A 235 22.32 -11.34 15.90
CA VAL A 235 23.32 -10.62 15.11
C VAL A 235 22.63 -9.42 14.43
N ALA A 236 23.33 -8.30 14.23
CA ALA A 236 22.77 -7.09 13.61
C ALA A 236 21.98 -7.35 12.32
N GLY A 237 22.47 -8.23 11.44
CA GLY A 237 21.79 -8.62 10.19
C GLY A 237 20.46 -9.37 10.41
N PHE A 238 20.31 -10.09 11.53
CA PHE A 238 19.04 -10.72 11.90
C PHE A 238 17.99 -9.67 12.27
N MET A 239 18.35 -8.62 13.00
CA MET A 239 17.41 -7.57 13.40
C MET A 239 16.83 -6.81 12.20
N VAL A 240 17.66 -6.57 11.18
CA VAL A 240 17.20 -5.95 9.92
C VAL A 240 16.27 -6.89 9.14
N SER A 241 16.61 -8.18 9.01
CA SER A 241 15.71 -9.15 8.38
C SER A 241 14.39 -9.27 9.13
N LEU A 242 14.44 -9.38 10.45
CA LEU A 242 13.25 -9.47 11.29
C LEU A 242 12.36 -8.23 11.11
N LEU A 243 12.95 -7.04 11.10
CA LEU A 243 12.22 -5.80 10.87
C LEU A 243 11.46 -5.81 9.52
N ILE A 244 12.12 -6.26 8.46
CA ILE A 244 11.49 -6.44 7.14
C ILE A 244 10.35 -7.47 7.22
N ASP A 245 10.62 -8.63 7.83
CA ASP A 245 9.66 -9.71 7.98
C ASP A 245 8.42 -9.26 8.78
N LEU A 246 8.58 -8.38 9.78
CA LEU A 246 7.49 -7.77 10.55
C LEU A 246 6.62 -6.84 9.70
N VAL A 247 7.23 -6.00 8.84
CA VAL A 247 6.48 -5.12 7.94
C VAL A 247 5.72 -5.94 6.90
N ILE A 248 6.35 -6.95 6.29
CA ILE A 248 5.70 -7.85 5.34
C ILE A 248 4.54 -8.59 6.02
N GLY A 249 4.79 -9.16 7.20
CA GLY A 249 3.76 -9.85 7.99
C GLY A 249 2.58 -8.93 8.31
N ALA A 250 2.83 -7.69 8.73
CA ALA A 250 1.78 -6.71 9.03
C ALA A 250 0.89 -6.40 7.83
N VAL A 251 1.48 -6.18 6.64
CA VAL A 251 0.70 -5.92 5.42
C VAL A 251 -0.07 -7.17 4.97
N LEU A 252 0.55 -8.35 5.01
CA LEU A 252 -0.12 -9.60 4.66
C LEU A 252 -1.32 -9.90 5.56
N THR A 253 -1.23 -9.57 6.85
CA THR A 253 -2.32 -9.77 7.81
C THR A 253 -3.53 -8.88 7.52
N ILE A 254 -3.38 -7.76 6.79
CA ILE A 254 -4.51 -6.97 6.28
C ILE A 254 -5.30 -7.74 5.23
N ALA A 255 -4.61 -8.39 4.28
CA ALA A 255 -5.27 -9.20 3.26
C ALA A 255 -5.87 -10.47 3.84
N LEU A 256 -5.09 -11.18 4.66
CA LEU A 256 -5.48 -12.41 5.31
C LEU A 256 -4.70 -12.52 6.63
N PRO A 257 -5.37 -12.44 7.79
CA PRO A 257 -4.66 -12.51 9.07
C PRO A 257 -3.77 -13.75 9.22
N ALA A 258 -4.21 -14.88 8.68
CA ALA A 258 -3.46 -16.13 8.65
C ALA A 258 -2.22 -16.08 7.74
N ALA A 259 -2.23 -15.29 6.65
CA ALA A 259 -1.09 -15.19 5.72
C ALA A 259 0.13 -14.55 6.37
N GLY A 260 -0.04 -13.46 7.13
CA GLY A 260 1.09 -12.84 7.83
C GLY A 260 1.68 -13.75 8.93
N VAL A 261 0.83 -14.52 9.63
CA VAL A 261 1.30 -15.52 10.60
C VAL A 261 2.02 -16.68 9.92
N ALA A 262 1.49 -17.20 8.81
CA ALA A 262 2.13 -18.27 8.04
C ALA A 262 3.48 -17.82 7.49
N TYR A 263 3.53 -16.62 6.91
CA TYR A 263 4.77 -15.97 6.45
C TYR A 263 5.83 -15.91 7.55
N LEU A 264 5.49 -15.33 8.70
CA LEU A 264 6.40 -15.24 9.84
C LEU A 264 6.81 -16.61 10.37
N SER A 265 5.90 -17.58 10.37
CA SER A 265 6.19 -18.94 10.83
C SER A 265 7.25 -19.62 9.98
N VAL A 266 7.19 -19.47 8.66
CA VAL A 266 8.22 -19.99 7.74
C VAL A 266 9.54 -19.26 7.93
N ARG A 267 9.50 -17.93 7.95
CA ARG A 267 10.70 -17.08 8.01
C ARG A 267 11.44 -17.22 9.35
N LEU A 268 10.70 -17.35 10.44
CA LEU A 268 11.24 -17.39 11.80
C LEU A 268 11.39 -18.80 12.38
N ALA A 269 11.07 -19.86 11.61
CA ALA A 269 11.10 -21.26 12.07
C ALA A 269 12.42 -21.66 12.76
N LYS A 270 13.54 -21.09 12.32
CA LYS A 270 14.89 -21.42 12.80
C LYS A 270 15.33 -20.64 14.03
N TYR A 271 14.57 -19.62 14.45
CA TYR A 271 14.97 -18.66 15.48
C TYR A 271 14.25 -18.87 16.83
N GLY A 272 13.51 -19.97 16.94
CA GLY A 272 12.88 -20.40 18.20
C GLY A 272 11.48 -19.81 18.44
N ALA A 273 10.73 -20.49 19.30
CA ALA A 273 9.31 -20.20 19.51
C ALA A 273 9.04 -18.82 20.13
N HIS A 274 9.94 -18.31 20.97
CA HIS A 274 9.77 -17.01 21.63
C HIS A 274 9.81 -15.85 20.64
N ILE A 275 10.78 -15.84 19.72
CA ILE A 275 10.91 -14.80 18.68
C ILE A 275 9.69 -14.83 17.74
N LEU A 276 9.26 -16.03 17.34
CA LEU A 276 8.05 -16.18 16.52
C LEU A 276 6.80 -15.64 17.24
N GLN A 277 6.63 -15.97 18.53
CA GLN A 277 5.51 -15.47 19.33
C GLN A 277 5.53 -13.95 19.47
N ALA A 278 6.71 -13.36 19.72
CA ALA A 278 6.88 -11.92 19.80
C ALA A 278 6.55 -11.24 18.47
N ALA A 279 7.05 -11.76 17.34
CA ALA A 279 6.77 -11.25 16.01
C ALA A 279 5.29 -11.35 15.62
N VAL A 280 4.64 -12.47 15.92
CA VAL A 280 3.19 -12.65 15.71
C VAL A 280 2.39 -11.72 16.62
N GLY A 281 2.84 -11.51 17.86
CA GLY A 281 2.26 -10.56 18.81
C GLY A 281 2.34 -9.13 18.29
N PHE A 282 3.50 -8.72 17.75
CA PHE A 282 3.69 -7.44 17.08
C PHE A 282 2.67 -7.26 15.94
N VAL A 283 2.66 -8.20 14.98
CA VAL A 283 1.78 -8.10 13.79
C VAL A 283 0.31 -8.04 14.18
N LYS A 284 -0.13 -8.85 15.15
CA LYS A 284 -1.51 -8.79 15.66
C LYS A 284 -1.82 -7.48 16.39
N GLY A 285 -0.86 -6.94 17.14
CA GLY A 285 -0.99 -5.69 17.86
C GLY A 285 -1.16 -4.50 16.91
N VAL A 286 -0.35 -4.43 15.86
CA VAL A 286 -0.45 -3.36 14.85
C VAL A 286 -1.61 -3.57 13.87
N LEU A 287 -2.08 -4.82 13.69
CA LEU A 287 -3.21 -5.11 12.78
C LEU A 287 -4.44 -4.26 13.11
N ALA A 288 -4.84 -4.17 14.38
CA ALA A 288 -6.03 -3.41 14.76
C ALA A 288 -5.90 -1.91 14.40
N ILE A 289 -4.70 -1.36 14.59
CA ILE A 289 -4.36 0.02 14.26
C ILE A 289 -4.41 0.22 12.74
N LEU A 290 -3.80 -0.70 12.00
CA LEU A 290 -3.80 -0.69 10.55
C LEU A 290 -5.20 -0.86 9.99
N THR A 291 -6.03 -1.77 10.50
CA THR A 291 -7.42 -1.94 10.05
C THR A 291 -8.22 -0.65 10.25
N LYS A 292 -8.04 0.04 11.39
CA LYS A 292 -8.68 1.33 11.65
C LYS A 292 -8.19 2.41 10.67
N PHE A 293 -6.88 2.48 10.42
CA PHE A 293 -6.32 3.35 9.39
C PHE A 293 -6.88 3.02 8.00
N MET A 294 -7.03 1.73 7.68
CA MET A 294 -7.54 1.26 6.40
C MET A 294 -9.05 1.50 6.22
N GLN A 295 -9.81 1.64 7.30
CA GLN A 295 -11.20 2.11 7.23
C GLN A 295 -11.30 3.59 6.83
N ALA A 296 -10.23 4.37 7.02
CA ALA A 296 -10.17 5.76 6.55
C ALA A 296 -9.70 5.88 5.09
N VAL A 297 -9.29 4.77 4.44
CA VAL A 297 -8.80 4.72 3.05
C VAL A 297 -9.76 5.33 2.07
N ASP A 298 -11.05 5.04 2.15
CA ASP A 298 -12.03 5.56 1.18
C ASP A 298 -12.02 7.10 1.15
N ARG A 299 -11.62 7.77 2.24
CA ARG A 299 -11.53 9.23 2.31
C ARG A 299 -10.30 9.80 1.60
N TYR A 300 -9.21 9.03 1.53
CA TYR A 300 -7.94 9.48 0.95
C TYR A 300 -7.53 8.72 -0.33
N LYS A 301 -8.24 7.66 -0.71
CA LYS A 301 -8.01 6.89 -1.95
C LYS A 301 -8.11 7.79 -3.18
N ALA A 302 -9.07 8.72 -3.21
CA ALA A 302 -9.18 9.75 -4.24
C ALA A 302 -7.93 10.66 -4.32
N VAL A 303 -7.18 10.80 -3.22
CA VAL A 303 -5.91 11.54 -3.15
C VAL A 303 -4.74 10.70 -3.67
N ALA A 304 -4.74 9.39 -3.41
CA ALA A 304 -3.70 8.45 -3.85
C ALA A 304 -3.79 8.12 -5.37
N VAL A 305 -5.01 8.14 -5.92
CA VAL A 305 -5.34 7.74 -7.29
C VAL A 305 -5.51 8.98 -8.19
N ARG A 306 -4.61 9.97 -8.07
CA ARG A 306 -4.65 11.17 -8.94
C ARG A 306 -4.22 10.82 -10.36
N GLY A 307 -4.68 11.59 -11.36
CA GLY A 307 -4.10 11.53 -12.72
C GLY A 307 -5.11 11.31 -13.85
N VAL A 308 -4.68 11.70 -15.05
CA VAL A 308 -5.41 11.52 -16.32
C VAL A 308 -4.94 10.22 -16.99
N VAL A 309 -5.80 9.21 -17.18
CA VAL A 309 -5.44 7.88 -17.75
C VAL A 309 -6.72 7.18 -18.22
N GLY A 310 -6.84 6.30 -19.22
CA GLY A 310 -5.93 5.53 -20.09
C GLY A 310 -6.73 4.81 -21.20
N GLY A 311 -6.08 3.97 -22.02
CA GLY A 311 -6.51 3.54 -23.37
C GLY A 311 -7.85 2.82 -23.55
N LEU A 312 -8.38 2.92 -24.77
CA LEU A 312 -9.64 2.31 -25.20
C LEU A 312 -9.44 0.83 -25.56
N LYS A 313 -10.22 -0.06 -24.95
CA LYS A 313 -10.40 -1.44 -25.43
C LYS A 313 -11.88 -1.64 -25.73
N GLN A 314 -12.24 -1.72 -27.01
CA GLN A 314 -13.59 -2.05 -27.49
C GLN A 314 -14.74 -1.23 -26.84
N GLY A 315 -14.57 0.09 -26.67
CA GLY A 315 -15.61 0.97 -26.08
C GLY A 315 -15.62 1.04 -24.55
N THR A 316 -14.71 0.31 -23.88
CA THR A 316 -14.42 0.45 -22.46
C THR A 316 -13.09 1.17 -22.26
N MET A 317 -13.08 2.20 -21.42
CA MET A 317 -11.91 2.92 -20.96
C MET A 317 -11.38 2.27 -19.69
N GLN A 318 -10.16 1.73 -19.73
CA GLN A 318 -9.55 1.06 -18.57
C GLN A 318 -8.45 1.92 -17.95
N MET A 319 -8.57 2.18 -16.65
CA MET A 319 -7.54 2.76 -15.80
C MET A 319 -6.83 1.64 -15.05
N ARG A 320 -5.51 1.54 -15.24
CA ARG A 320 -4.65 0.56 -14.59
C ARG A 320 -3.64 1.26 -13.71
N TRP A 321 -3.57 0.81 -12.46
CA TRP A 321 -2.79 1.44 -11.41
C TRP A 321 -1.73 0.48 -10.87
N ARG A 322 -0.51 0.98 -10.66
CA ARG A 322 0.57 0.23 -10.02
C ARG A 322 1.19 1.08 -8.91
N ALA A 323 1.72 0.46 -7.87
CA ALA A 323 2.47 1.21 -6.87
C ALA A 323 3.63 1.96 -7.51
N ARG A 324 3.79 3.26 -7.18
CA ARG A 324 4.92 4.05 -7.64
C ARG A 324 6.21 3.50 -7.02
N GLN A 325 7.27 3.41 -7.81
CA GLN A 325 8.57 2.98 -7.34
C GLN A 325 9.52 4.18 -7.28
N ASN A 326 9.60 4.84 -6.13
CA ASN A 326 10.49 5.99 -5.94
C ASN A 326 11.95 5.61 -5.61
N ALA A 327 12.30 4.32 -5.62
CA ALA A 327 13.63 3.81 -5.31
C ALA A 327 14.69 4.10 -6.41
N VAL A 328 14.66 5.29 -7.01
CA VAL A 328 15.75 5.85 -7.82
C VAL A 328 16.23 7.13 -7.15
N LEU A 329 16.65 7.04 -5.90
CA LEU A 329 17.63 7.99 -5.38
C LEU A 329 18.98 7.55 -5.95
N LYS A 330 19.40 8.19 -7.05
CA LYS A 330 20.81 8.17 -7.47
C LYS A 330 21.65 9.03 -6.55
#